data_AF-A0A8E1S025-F1
#
_entry.id   AF-A0A8E1S025-F1
#
_cell.length_a   1.000
_cell.length_b   1.000
_cell.length_c   1.000
_cell.angle_alpha   90.00
_cell.angle_beta   90.00
_cell.angle_gamma   90.00
#
_symmetry.space_group_name_H-M   'P 1'
#
loop_
_entity.id
_entity.type
_entity.pdbx_description
1 polymer ?
#
loop_
_entity_poly.entity_id
_entity_poly.type
_entity_poly.pdbx_seq_one_letter_code
_entity_poly.pdbx_strand_id
1 'polypeptide(L)' 'MIFDPQIVAHAMHFVNALRSGQTAHVPAMPFALWQQFITTVNAALEKQA' A
#
# COMPACT_ATOMS: atom_id res chain seq x y z
N MET A 1 -11.91 3.51 -9.47
CA MET A 1 -11.77 2.14 -8.92
C MET A 1 -12.19 2.19 -7.47
N ILE A 2 -13.12 1.33 -7.05
CA ILE A 2 -13.39 1.12 -5.63
C ILE A 2 -12.43 0.02 -5.19
N PHE A 3 -11.39 0.39 -4.46
CA PHE A 3 -10.44 -0.58 -3.90
C PHE A 3 -10.99 -1.17 -2.61
N ASP A 4 -10.60 -2.40 -2.32
CA ASP A 4 -10.94 -3.03 -1.05
C ASP A 4 -10.38 -2.19 0.11
N PRO A 5 -11.20 -1.76 1.08
CA PRO A 5 -10.75 -0.90 2.17
C PRO A 5 -9.68 -1.55 3.05
N GLN A 6 -9.65 -2.88 3.14
CA GLN A 6 -8.59 -3.60 3.85
C GLN A 6 -7.26 -3.49 3.11
N ILE A 7 -7.25 -3.60 1.78
CA ILE A 7 -6.02 -3.45 0.98
C ILE A 7 -5.49 -2.03 1.06
N VAL A 8 -6.37 -1.02 1.06
CA VAL A 8 -5.97 0.38 1.25
C VAL A 8 -5.34 0.59 2.62
N ALA A 9 -5.90 0.00 3.69
CA ALA A 9 -5.32 0.09 5.03
C ALA A 9 -3.92 -0.53 5.11
N HIS A 10 -3.72 -1.70 4.51
CA HIS A 10 -2.40 -2.35 4.44
C HIS A 10 -1.39 -1.52 3.63
N ALA A 11 -1.81 -0.95 2.50
CA ALA A 11 -0.96 -0.08 1.67
C ALA A 11 -0.53 1.17 2.44
N MET A 12 -1.45 1.81 3.18
CA MET A 12 -1.12 2.96 4.00
C MET A 12 -0.19 2.61 5.17
N HIS A 13 -0.39 1.45 5.80
CA HIS A 13 0.51 0.96 6.84
C HIS A 13 1.92 0.72 6.29
N PHE A 14 2.03 0.11 5.11
CA PHE A 14 3.30 -0.09 4.41
C PHE A 14 4.02 1.24 4.11
N VAL A 15 3.30 2.22 3.57
CA VAL A 15 3.84 3.55 3.28
C VAL A 15 4.28 4.28 4.55
N ASN A 16 3.50 4.19 5.63
CA ASN A 16 3.88 4.78 6.91
C ASN A 16 5.14 4.12 7.50
N ALA A 17 5.28 2.80 7.40
CA ALA A 17 6.49 2.09 7.79
C ALA A 17 7.71 2.58 7.01
N LEU A 18 7.60 2.69 5.68
CA LEU A 18 8.65 3.26 4.82
C LEU A 18 9.05 4.68 5.26
N ARG A 19 8.07 5.54 5.56
CA ARG A 19 8.32 6.92 6.03
C ARG A 19 9.02 6.98 7.37
N SER A 20 8.64 6.09 8.28
CA SER A 20 9.23 6.01 9.62
C SER A 20 10.64 5.39 9.63
N GLY A 21 11.17 4.98 8.47
CA GLY A 21 12.45 4.29 8.36
C GLY A 21 12.41 2.87 8.93
N GLN A 22 11.22 2.34 9.20
CA GLN A 22 11.01 0.98 9.68
C GLN A 22 10.92 0.01 8.49
N THR A 23 11.22 -1.26 8.75
CA THR A 23 11.07 -2.31 7.73
C THR A 23 9.60 -2.46 7.35
N ALA A 24 9.27 -2.10 6.11
CA ALA A 24 7.93 -2.24 5.57
C ALA A 24 7.74 -3.66 5.02
N HIS A 25 6.69 -4.35 5.46
CA HIS A 25 6.37 -5.72 5.02
C HIS A 25 5.20 -5.73 4.05
N VAL A 26 5.35 -6.44 2.92
CA VAL A 26 4.26 -6.66 1.96
C VAL A 26 3.44 -7.87 2.40
N PRO A 27 2.14 -7.72 2.71
CA PRO A 27 1.33 -8.86 3.12
C PRO A 27 1.15 -9.87 1.97
N ALA A 28 1.04 -11.15 2.32
CA ALA A 28 0.72 -12.20 1.35
C ALA A 28 -0.73 -12.04 0.87
N MET A 29 -0.93 -11.89 -0.44
CA MET A 29 -2.25 -11.69 -1.03
C MET A 29 -2.31 -12.22 -2.47
N PRO A 30 -3.51 -12.53 -3.00
CA PRO A 30 -3.69 -12.89 -4.40
C PRO A 30 -3.23 -11.78 -5.36
N PHE A 31 -2.79 -12.16 -6.56
CA PHE A 31 -2.31 -11.21 -7.56
C PHE A 31 -3.31 -10.10 -7.90
N ALA A 32 -4.61 -10.42 -7.91
CA ALA A 32 -5.69 -9.45 -8.12
C ALA A 32 -5.73 -8.33 -7.05
N LEU A 33 -5.38 -8.65 -5.79
CA LEU A 33 -5.30 -7.68 -4.70
C LEU A 33 -3.93 -6.98 -4.68
N TRP A 34 -2.87 -7.68 -5.11
CA TRP A 34 -1.52 -7.12 -5.21
C TRP A 34 -1.46 -5.91 -6.15
N GLN A 35 -2.17 -5.98 -7.28
CA GLN A 35 -2.28 -4.82 -8.18
C GLN A 35 -2.90 -3.61 -7.47
N GLN A 36 -4.00 -3.81 -6.72
CA GLN A 36 -4.66 -2.73 -5.98
C GLN A 36 -3.75 -2.16 -4.89
N PHE A 37 -2.99 -3.02 -4.22
CA PHE A 37 -2.02 -2.64 -3.20
C PHE A 37 -0.93 -1.73 -3.78
N ILE A 38 -0.23 -2.16 -4.84
CA ILE A 38 0.85 -1.38 -5.45
C ILE A 38 0.34 -0.06 -6.03
N THR A 39 -0.83 -0.06 -6.68
CA THR A 39 -1.44 1.20 -7.17
C THR A 39 -1.71 2.17 -6.02
N THR A 40 -2.20 1.68 -4.88
CA THR A 40 -2.46 2.52 -3.70
C THR A 40 -1.18 3.04 -3.07
N VAL A 41 -0.15 2.18 -2.94
CA VAL A 41 1.18 2.57 -2.44
C VAL A 41 1.79 3.67 -3.32
N ASN A 42 1.80 3.47 -4.65
CA ASN A 42 2.35 4.44 -5.59
C ASN A 42 1.60 5.77 -5.53
N ALA A 43 0.26 5.75 -5.54
CA ALA A 43 -0.54 6.97 -5.43
C ALA A 43 -0.29 7.72 -4.10
N ALA A 44 -0.08 6.99 -3.00
CA ALA A 44 0.22 7.58 -1.69
C ALA A 44 1.65 8.14 -1.59
N LEU A 45 2.60 7.61 -2.36
CA LEU A 45 3.96 8.14 -2.49
C LEU A 45 3.99 9.36 -3.42
N GLU A 46 3.32 9.30 -4.58
CA GLU A 46 3.25 10.38 -5.57
C GLU A 46 2.53 11.62 -5.03
N LYS A 47 1.43 11.46 -4.28
CA LYS A 47 0.73 12.60 -3.66
C LYS A 47 1.57 13.37 -2.64
N GLN A 48 2.72 12.86 -2.26
CA GLN A 48 3.56 13.40 -1.19
C GLN A 48 4.98 13.73 -1.64
N ALA A 49 5.24 13.71 -2.96
CA ALA A 49 6.40 14.32 -3.61
C ALA A 49 6.08 15.76 -4.03
#